data_AF-A0A9R1X4I7-F1
#
_entry.id   AF-A0A9R1X4I7-F1
#
_cell.length_a   1.000
_cell.length_b   1.000
_cell.length_c   1.000
_cell.angle_alpha   90.00
_cell.angle_beta   90.00
_cell.angle_gamma   90.00
#
_symmetry.space_group_name_H-M   'P 1'
#
loop_
_entity.id
_entity.type
_entity.pdbx_description
1 polymer ?
#
loop_
_entity_poly.entity_id
_entity_poly.type
_entity_poly.pdbx_seq_one_letter_code
_entity_poly.pdbx_strand_id
1 'polypeptide(L)'
;MNILYGDKLIGPNYLYWIHALRITLTCEKKEYFLDGEVPEEHEEDATREEKDEYEKCYNHSTRVACLMMVTMVPEIQKNFKNLRAFNMNGQINEMFQEKTRHERFDLTKSLVGCELQEGTSISTLIQKMNLYINRLEHLGIPFPQDL
;
A
#
# COMPACT_ATOMS: atom_id res chain seq x y z
N MET A 1 8.94 -19.27 -5.77
CA MET A 1 9.17 -18.20 -6.76
C MET A 1 9.30 -16.91 -5.96
N ASN A 2 10.48 -16.29 -5.92
CA ASN A 2 10.72 -15.04 -5.17
C ASN A 2 10.34 -13.86 -6.07
N ILE A 3 9.06 -13.47 -6.09
CA ILE A 3 8.51 -12.50 -7.07
C ILE A 3 8.25 -11.14 -6.41
N LEU A 4 9.10 -10.67 -5.50
CA LEU A 4 9.07 -9.25 -5.13
C LEU A 4 10.46 -8.68 -5.38
N TYR A 5 10.70 -8.31 -6.64
CA TYR A 5 11.84 -7.55 -7.12
C TYR A 5 11.68 -6.06 -6.76
N GLY A 6 11.29 -5.77 -5.51
CA GLY A 6 10.93 -4.44 -5.06
C GLY A 6 11.27 -4.22 -3.60
N ASP A 7 11.37 -2.95 -3.22
CA ASP A 7 11.68 -2.54 -1.85
C ASP A 7 10.62 -3.02 -0.86
N LYS A 8 11.06 -3.34 0.36
CA LYS A 8 10.15 -3.65 1.46
C LYS A 8 9.23 -2.46 1.74
N LEU A 9 8.01 -2.72 2.19
CA LEU A 9 7.13 -1.67 2.69
C LEU A 9 7.78 -0.99 3.89
N ILE A 10 8.03 0.31 3.76
CA ILE A 10 8.57 1.21 4.80
C ILE A 10 7.59 2.35 5.15
N GLY A 11 6.45 2.41 4.45
CA GLY A 11 5.40 3.39 4.66
C GLY A 11 5.28 4.37 3.50
N PRO A 12 6.24 5.29 3.27
CA PRO A 12 6.18 6.25 2.17
C PRO A 12 6.05 5.60 0.78
N ASN A 13 6.67 4.43 0.59
CA ASN A 13 6.61 3.67 -0.66
C ASN A 13 5.35 2.80 -0.80
N TYR A 14 4.32 2.98 0.04
CA TYR A 14 3.13 2.14 0.07
C TYR A 14 2.49 1.94 -1.31
N LEU A 15 2.32 3.01 -2.09
CA LEU A 15 1.67 2.93 -3.40
C LEU A 15 2.45 2.10 -4.41
N TYR A 16 3.78 2.21 -4.38
CA TYR A 16 4.65 1.38 -5.22
C TYR A 16 4.58 -0.08 -4.77
N TRP A 17 4.66 -0.31 -3.45
CA TRP A 17 4.62 -1.64 -2.86
C TRP A 17 3.31 -2.37 -3.15
N ILE A 18 2.15 -1.73 -2.94
CA ILE A 18 0.83 -2.36 -3.17
C ILE A 18 0.60 -2.64 -4.66
N HIS A 19 1.10 -1.78 -5.54
CA HIS A 19 1.03 -1.99 -6.99
C HIS A 19 1.88 -3.20 -7.42
N ALA A 20 3.13 -3.28 -6.95
CA ALA A 20 4.02 -4.41 -7.22
C ALA A 20 3.47 -5.73 -6.65
N LEU A 21 2.89 -5.68 -5.45
CA LEU A 21 2.24 -6.83 -4.82
C LEU A 21 1.04 -7.30 -5.65
N ARG A 22 0.16 -6.40 -6.09
CA ARG A 22 -1.00 -6.75 -6.94
C ARG A 22 -0.54 -7.43 -8.22
N ILE A 23 0.40 -6.84 -8.97
CA ILE A 23 0.96 -7.46 -10.20
C ILE A 23 1.44 -8.89 -9.94
N THR A 24 2.19 -9.07 -8.85
CA THR A 24 2.73 -10.38 -8.45
C THR A 24 1.61 -11.39 -8.20
N LEU A 25 0.58 -10.99 -7.45
CA LEU A 25 -0.54 -11.86 -7.13
C LEU A 25 -1.46 -12.11 -8.33
N THR A 26 -1.59 -11.16 -9.25
CA THR A 26 -2.32 -11.35 -10.51
C THR A 26 -1.63 -12.42 -11.36
N CYS A 27 -0.30 -12.40 -11.49
CA CYS A 27 0.46 -13.44 -12.18
C CYS A 27 0.23 -14.83 -11.58
N GLU A 28 0.03 -14.89 -10.26
CA GLU A 28 -0.23 -16.13 -9.52
C GLU A 28 -1.71 -16.52 -9.43
N LYS A 29 -2.63 -15.72 -9.99
CA LYS A 29 -4.09 -15.84 -9.85
C LYS A 29 -4.56 -15.88 -8.39
N LYS A 30 -3.98 -15.03 -7.53
CA LYS A 30 -4.28 -14.94 -6.09
C LYS A 30 -4.63 -13.53 -5.61
N GLU A 31 -4.78 -12.57 -6.52
CA GLU A 31 -5.09 -11.17 -6.16
C GLU A 31 -6.39 -11.05 -5.36
N TYR A 32 -7.38 -11.91 -5.64
CA TYR A 32 -8.69 -11.88 -4.98
C TYR A 32 -8.63 -12.03 -3.45
N PHE A 33 -7.55 -12.59 -2.88
CA PHE A 33 -7.36 -12.68 -1.43
C PHE A 33 -7.01 -11.35 -0.76
N LEU A 34 -6.66 -10.31 -1.52
CA LEU A 34 -6.47 -8.96 -0.99
C LEU A 34 -7.80 -8.27 -0.71
N ASP A 35 -8.80 -8.52 -1.54
CA ASP A 35 -10.06 -7.78 -1.56
C ASP A 35 -11.27 -8.63 -1.11
N GLY A 36 -11.10 -9.95 -0.97
CA GLY A 36 -12.12 -10.89 -0.52
C GLY A 36 -11.70 -11.64 0.74
N GLU A 37 -12.61 -11.72 1.70
CA GLU A 37 -12.41 -12.54 2.90
C GLU A 37 -12.49 -14.04 2.55
N VAL A 38 -11.73 -14.86 3.30
CA VAL A 38 -11.86 -16.31 3.18
C VAL A 38 -13.23 -16.69 3.77
N PRO A 39 -14.02 -17.57 3.12
CA PRO A 39 -15.27 -18.05 3.68
C PRO A 39 -15.08 -18.57 5.10
N GLU A 40 -16.15 -18.54 5.92
CA GLU A 40 -16.12 -19.18 7.23
C GLU A 40 -16.00 -20.71 7.07
N GLU A 41 -15.47 -21.36 8.10
CA GLU A 41 -15.39 -22.82 8.13
C GLU A 41 -16.81 -23.41 8.06
N HIS A 42 -16.99 -24.43 7.22
CA HIS A 42 -18.29 -25.06 7.05
C HIS A 42 -18.72 -25.83 8.31
N GLU A 43 -20.04 -26.04 8.48
CA GLU A 43 -20.60 -26.84 9.57
C GLU A 43 -20.10 -28.31 9.53
N GLU A 44 -20.23 -29.04 10.65
CA GLU A 44 -19.70 -30.41 10.78
C GLU A 44 -20.23 -31.39 9.72
N ASP A 45 -21.44 -31.14 9.22
CA ASP A 45 -22.15 -31.94 8.22
C ASP A 45 -21.71 -31.66 6.77
N ALA A 46 -20.82 -30.69 6.55
CA ALA A 46 -20.29 -30.37 5.24
C ALA A 46 -19.59 -31.58 4.60
N THR A 47 -19.78 -31.69 3.30
CA THR A 47 -19.19 -32.74 2.50
C THR A 47 -17.67 -32.66 2.55
N ARG A 48 -17.01 -33.79 2.28
CA ARG A 48 -15.56 -33.82 2.19
C ARG A 48 -15.01 -32.85 1.14
N GLU A 49 -15.72 -32.71 0.02
CA GLU A 49 -15.35 -31.82 -1.08
C GLU A 49 -15.37 -30.35 -0.65
N GLU A 50 -16.39 -29.93 0.10
CA GLU A 50 -16.48 -28.58 0.68
C GLU A 50 -15.34 -28.31 1.67
N LYS A 51 -15.02 -29.28 2.54
CA LYS A 51 -13.90 -29.17 3.50
C LYS A 51 -12.55 -29.07 2.79
N ASP A 52 -12.32 -29.87 1.74
CA ASP A 52 -11.09 -29.84 0.95
C ASP A 52 -10.95 -28.51 0.18
N GLU A 53 -12.05 -27.96 -0.35
CA GLU A 53 -12.06 -26.65 -1.03
C GLU A 53 -11.78 -25.49 -0.07
N TYR A 54 -12.39 -25.52 1.12
CA TYR A 54 -12.11 -24.57 2.20
C TYR A 54 -10.64 -24.60 2.59
N GLU A 55 -10.07 -25.78 2.88
CA GLU A 55 -8.67 -25.91 3.29
C GLU A 55 -7.71 -25.35 2.23
N LYS A 56 -8.00 -25.61 0.95
CA LYS A 56 -7.25 -25.04 -0.17
C LYS A 56 -7.33 -23.52 -0.20
N CYS A 57 -8.53 -22.95 -0.03
CA CYS A 57 -8.75 -21.51 0.01
C CYS A 57 -7.99 -20.86 1.17
N TYR A 58 -8.12 -21.43 2.37
CA TYR A 58 -7.43 -21.02 3.58
C TYR A 58 -5.90 -21.04 3.42
N ASN A 59 -5.36 -22.13 2.85
CA ASN A 59 -3.93 -22.26 2.60
C ASN A 59 -3.42 -21.24 1.59
N HIS A 60 -4.18 -20.93 0.55
CA HIS A 60 -3.82 -19.88 -0.40
C HIS A 60 -3.82 -18.49 0.25
N SER A 61 -4.85 -18.13 1.01
CA SER A 61 -4.90 -16.88 1.76
C SER A 61 -3.72 -16.75 2.74
N THR A 62 -3.38 -17.84 3.43
CA THR A 62 -2.23 -17.90 4.34
C THR A 62 -0.93 -17.60 3.61
N ARG A 63 -0.71 -18.16 2.42
CA ARG A 63 0.48 -17.87 1.61
C ARG A 63 0.56 -16.41 1.18
N VAL A 64 -0.56 -15.80 0.81
CA VAL A 64 -0.61 -14.36 0.49
C VAL A 64 -0.27 -13.52 1.72
N ALA A 65 -0.85 -13.82 2.88
CA ALA A 65 -0.53 -13.12 4.13
C ALA A 65 0.96 -13.25 4.50
N CYS A 66 1.56 -14.44 4.35
CA CYS A 66 2.99 -14.64 4.54
C CYS A 66 3.83 -13.81 3.57
N LEU A 67 3.46 -13.75 2.28
CA LEU A 67 4.16 -12.96 1.27
C LEU A 67 4.12 -11.47 1.61
N MET A 68 2.95 -10.96 1.99
CA MET A 68 2.78 -9.59 2.46
C MET A 68 3.73 -9.31 3.62
N MET A 69 3.72 -10.15 4.66
CA MET A 69 4.60 -10.00 5.82
C MET A 69 6.08 -9.98 5.45
N VAL A 70 6.57 -10.94 4.65
CA VAL A 70 8.00 -11.03 4.27
C VAL A 70 8.48 -9.78 3.52
N THR A 71 7.57 -9.08 2.86
CA THR A 71 7.88 -7.87 2.07
C THR A 71 7.63 -6.57 2.80
N MET A 72 7.45 -6.64 4.12
CA MET A 72 7.45 -5.49 5.02
C MET A 72 8.73 -5.45 5.85
N VAL A 73 9.07 -4.27 6.38
CA VAL A 73 10.11 -4.17 7.42
C VAL A 73 9.59 -4.65 8.79
N PRO A 74 10.45 -5.17 9.68
CA PRO A 74 10.03 -5.76 10.96
C PRO A 74 9.16 -4.84 11.82
N GLU A 75 9.40 -3.53 11.77
CA GLU A 75 8.67 -2.49 12.50
C GLU A 75 7.19 -2.43 12.11
N ILE A 76 6.89 -2.73 10.84
CA ILE A 76 5.53 -2.78 10.29
C ILE A 76 4.94 -4.17 10.51
N GLN A 77 5.71 -5.23 10.23
CA GLN A 77 5.27 -6.63 10.38
C GLN A 77 4.66 -6.94 11.75
N LYS A 78 5.22 -6.38 12.84
CA LYS A 78 4.75 -6.68 14.21
C LYS A 78 3.28 -6.35 14.43
N ASN A 79 2.70 -5.43 13.67
CA ASN A 79 1.31 -5.00 13.79
C ASN A 79 0.32 -5.97 13.13
N PHE A 80 0.80 -6.84 12.23
CA PHE A 80 -0.05 -7.69 11.39
C PHE A 80 0.15 -9.19 11.66
N LYS A 81 0.79 -9.54 12.79
CA LYS A 81 0.94 -10.93 13.22
C LYS A 81 -0.45 -11.54 13.39
N ASN A 82 -0.68 -12.68 12.75
CA ASN A 82 -1.93 -13.47 12.76
C ASN A 82 -3.09 -12.91 11.91
N LEU A 83 -2.89 -11.83 11.16
CA LEU A 83 -3.92 -11.36 10.23
C LEU A 83 -3.88 -12.14 8.91
N ARG A 84 -5.07 -12.34 8.33
CA ARG A 84 -5.23 -12.84 6.96
C ARG A 84 -4.98 -11.75 5.95
N ALA A 85 -4.75 -12.15 4.69
CA ALA A 85 -4.43 -11.25 3.59
C ALA A 85 -5.45 -10.10 3.47
N PHE A 86 -6.75 -10.40 3.47
CA PHE A 86 -7.83 -9.42 3.42
C PHE A 86 -7.75 -8.38 4.56
N ASN A 87 -7.80 -8.85 5.80
CA ASN A 87 -7.76 -7.99 7.00
C ASN A 87 -6.46 -7.18 7.09
N MET A 88 -5.33 -7.79 6.72
CA MET A 88 -4.03 -7.13 6.66
C MET A 88 -4.01 -6.04 5.58
N ASN A 89 -4.53 -6.31 4.39
CA ASN A 89 -4.63 -5.34 3.29
C ASN A 89 -5.49 -4.13 3.70
N GLY A 90 -6.64 -4.38 4.33
CA GLY A 90 -7.51 -3.32 4.87
C GLY A 90 -6.78 -2.39 5.83
N GLN A 91 -6.12 -2.95 6.85
CA GLN A 91 -5.40 -2.15 7.86
C GLN A 91 -4.19 -1.40 7.26
N ILE A 92 -3.43 -2.01 6.36
CA ILE A 92 -2.32 -1.32 5.68
C ILE A 92 -2.86 -0.15 4.86
N ASN A 93 -3.97 -0.36 4.16
CA ASN A 93 -4.60 0.66 3.36
C ASN A 93 -5.07 1.84 4.23
N GLU A 94 -5.73 1.57 5.36
CA GLU A 94 -6.10 2.60 6.33
C GLU A 94 -4.88 3.37 6.85
N MET A 95 -3.83 2.65 7.26
CA MET A 95 -2.62 3.26 7.83
C MET A 95 -1.87 4.17 6.85
N PHE A 96 -1.75 3.77 5.59
CA PHE A 96 -0.88 4.46 4.63
C PHE A 96 -1.63 5.24 3.56
N GLN A 97 -2.78 4.76 3.09
CA GLN A 97 -3.54 5.46 2.05
C GLN A 97 -4.18 6.73 2.60
N GLU A 98 -4.85 6.66 3.75
CA GLU A 98 -5.46 7.86 4.33
C GLU A 98 -4.39 8.88 4.69
N LYS A 99 -3.31 8.44 5.35
CA LYS A 99 -2.21 9.33 5.71
C LYS A 99 -1.57 9.98 4.49
N THR A 100 -1.30 9.21 3.43
CA THR A 100 -0.76 9.72 2.17
C THR A 100 -1.74 10.67 1.49
N ARG A 101 -3.04 10.38 1.52
CA ARG A 101 -4.08 11.27 0.95
C ARG A 101 -4.11 12.61 1.65
N HIS A 102 -4.12 12.62 2.98
CA HIS A 102 -4.09 13.86 3.76
C HIS A 102 -2.80 14.65 3.52
N GLU A 103 -1.65 13.99 3.55
CA GLU A 103 -0.36 14.66 3.31
C GLU A 103 -0.27 15.26 1.90
N ARG A 104 -0.73 14.54 0.87
CA ARG A 104 -0.84 15.06 -0.50
C ARG A 104 -1.77 16.26 -0.58
N PHE A 105 -2.92 16.21 0.07
CA PHE A 105 -3.87 17.32 0.09
C PHE A 105 -3.26 18.57 0.74
N ASP A 106 -2.64 18.42 1.92
CA ASP A 106 -2.03 19.53 2.65
C ASP A 106 -0.85 20.15 1.90
N LEU A 107 0.00 19.32 1.28
CA LEU A 107 1.11 19.77 0.45
C LEU A 107 0.64 20.45 -0.83
N THR A 108 -0.39 19.92 -1.50
CA THR A 108 -0.99 20.54 -2.70
C THR A 108 -1.60 21.90 -2.35
N LYS A 109 -2.34 21.98 -1.23
CA LYS A 109 -2.90 23.24 -0.73
C LYS A 109 -1.79 24.25 -0.41
N SER A 110 -0.71 23.80 0.22
CA SER A 110 0.44 24.66 0.54
C SER A 110 1.17 25.15 -0.71
N LEU A 111 1.31 24.29 -1.73
CA LEU A 111 1.93 24.64 -3.00
C LEU A 111 1.08 25.65 -3.79
N VAL A 112 -0.23 25.41 -3.90
CA VAL A 112 -1.17 26.31 -4.60
C VAL A 112 -1.30 27.65 -3.86
N GLY A 113 -1.21 27.65 -2.53
CA GLY A 113 -1.22 28.86 -1.71
C GLY A 113 0.14 29.57 -1.59
N CYS A 114 1.17 29.14 -2.33
CA CYS A 114 2.45 29.85 -2.35
C CYS A 114 2.32 31.17 -3.12
N GLU A 115 2.31 32.27 -2.40
CA GLU A 115 2.30 33.63 -2.95
C GLU A 115 3.61 34.36 -2.62
N LEU A 116 4.02 35.27 -3.51
CA LEU A 116 5.16 36.15 -3.27
C LEU A 116 4.82 37.12 -2.13
N GLN A 117 5.45 36.94 -0.97
CA GLN A 117 5.23 37.81 0.18
C GLN A 117 6.02 39.11 0.01
N GLU A 118 5.43 40.23 0.44
CA GLU A 118 6.08 41.53 0.37
C GLU A 118 7.41 41.51 1.15
N GLY A 119 8.51 41.89 0.48
CA GLY A 119 9.86 41.82 1.05
C GLY A 119 10.60 40.47 0.89
N THR A 120 9.99 39.45 0.27
CA THR A 120 10.69 38.19 -0.09
C THR A 120 11.14 38.16 -1.55
N SER A 121 12.24 37.44 -1.82
CA SER A 121 12.75 37.28 -3.18
C SER A 121 11.98 36.19 -3.94
N ILE A 122 11.87 36.32 -5.26
CA ILE A 122 11.33 35.27 -6.14
C ILE A 122 12.10 33.95 -5.98
N SER A 123 13.43 34.03 -5.77
CA SER A 123 14.26 32.85 -5.54
C SER A 123 13.81 32.06 -4.30
N THR A 124 13.46 32.76 -3.22
CA THR A 124 12.93 32.16 -1.99
C THR A 124 11.59 31.46 -2.23
N LEU A 125 10.70 32.05 -3.03
CA LEU A 125 9.43 31.45 -3.41
C LEU A 125 9.65 30.15 -4.20
N ILE A 126 10.53 30.18 -5.21
CA ILE A 126 10.85 29.01 -6.04
C ILE A 126 11.42 27.87 -5.18
N GLN A 127 12.33 28.18 -4.25
CA GLN A 127 12.89 27.17 -3.33
C GLN A 127 11.79 26.50 -2.49
N LYS A 128 10.82 27.27 -1.98
CA LYS A 128 9.70 26.75 -1.21
C LYS A 128 8.78 25.86 -2.05
N MET A 129 8.47 26.27 -3.28
CA MET A 129 7.67 25.48 -4.21
C MET A 129 8.37 24.15 -4.57
N ASN A 130 9.66 24.19 -4.86
CA ASN A 130 10.46 22.99 -5.15
C ASN A 130 10.47 22.00 -3.97
N LEU A 131 10.52 22.49 -2.72
CA LEU A 131 10.43 21.62 -1.55
C LEU A 131 9.09 20.85 -1.51
N TYR A 132 7.98 21.52 -1.80
CA TYR A 132 6.67 20.86 -1.85
C TYR A 132 6.55 19.89 -3.03
N ILE A 133 7.04 20.27 -4.21
CA ILE A 133 7.06 19.40 -5.41
C ILE A 133 7.85 18.13 -5.11
N ASN A 134 9.09 18.23 -4.64
CA ASN A 134 9.93 17.06 -4.31
C ASN A 134 9.26 16.11 -3.31
N ARG A 135 8.51 16.66 -2.35
CA ARG A 135 7.78 15.87 -1.36
C ARG A 135 6.52 15.22 -1.94
N LEU A 136 5.79 15.91 -2.81
CA LEU A 136 4.66 15.35 -3.56
C LEU A 136 5.10 14.22 -4.49
N GLU A 137 6.26 14.36 -5.15
CA GLU A 137 6.87 13.30 -5.96
C GLU A 137 7.19 12.05 -5.15
N HIS A 138 7.77 12.20 -3.95
CA HIS A 138 7.99 11.10 -3.02
C HIS A 138 6.71 10.40 -2.58
N LEU A 139 5.60 11.14 -2.52
CA LEU A 139 4.28 10.59 -2.24
C LEU A 139 3.61 10.00 -3.48
N GLY A 140 4.27 9.95 -4.63
CA GLY A 140 3.77 9.34 -5.87
C GLY A 140 2.88 10.24 -6.72
N ILE A 141 3.03 11.57 -6.61
CA ILE A 141 2.44 12.53 -7.54
C ILE A 141 3.53 12.99 -8.50
N PRO A 142 3.55 12.51 -9.77
CA PRO A 142 4.56 12.91 -10.72
C PRO A 142 4.35 14.37 -11.13
N PHE A 143 5.42 15.16 -11.16
CA PHE A 143 5.42 16.49 -11.76
C PHE A 143 6.13 16.43 -13.13
N PRO A 144 5.60 17.11 -14.17
CA PRO A 144 6.31 17.24 -15.43
C PRO A 144 7.64 17.97 -15.22
N GLN A 145 8.74 17.43 -15.76
CA GLN A 145 10.04 18.11 -15.74
C GLN A 145 10.19 19.16 -16.85
N ASP A 146 9.19 19.26 -17.74
CA ASP A 146 9.21 20.20 -18.86
C ASP A 146 8.47 21.50 -18.50
N LEU A 147 9.25 22.57 -18.32
CA LEU A 147 8.80 23.96 -18.38
C LEU A 147 9.89 24.84 -19.01
#